data_AF-A0A194XL65-F1
#
_entry.id   AF-A0A194XL65-F1
#
_cell.length_a   1.000
_cell.length_b   1.000
_cell.length_c   1.000
_cell.angle_alpha   90.00
_cell.angle_beta   90.00
_cell.angle_gamma   90.00
#
_symmetry.space_group_name_H-M   'P 1'
#
loop_
_entity.id
_entity.type
_entity.pdbx_description
1 polymer ?
#
loop_
_entity_poly.entity_id
_entity_poly.type
_entity_poly.pdbx_seq_one_letter_code
_entity_poly.pdbx_strand_id
1 'polypeptide(L)'
;MTEIHRVGLTLLSTADGARWDQRDLNIIFVHGLRGHPRTTWSHLRSTFTSGRNEDTEARIDEHRNIKSFFRLKKSKKGKNNQGQTSTSIPADIFWPEEYLVHDLPQARIWTYGYNADVIGGLFQANNKNSASQHGRDLAVQLDREIDNEDPIVFVVHSLGGIIVKDALHRSETICRRTRLIIFLGTPHRGSTYAGWGEIASNLASLGLQDSNKRLVQTLEVNGEVLDNIHEEFKTILGKYAIKVHSFQEAKGISGMKGRDSKVVDNFSSKLDLAREQETVETIDANHMEMARCSSRDDARYRQICGVLKQFIRTELSNRVTNLANITDSSLFAKLFIAPFSQDDYFIGREEILGELDLGGQQAAAIKHRRNALVGLGGIGKSQIAIEHAYRVRKHNPQTAVFWIHASTKIRFEQAYQEIADRLELPGRDDPKVNVLRLVYNWLSSEANGHWLIILDNVDDGSVFFGENDARHFFLRRQTDQFLSHHVTRPRPLTSLTRLGSLF
;
A
#
# COMPACT_ATOMS: atom_id res chain seq x y z
N MET A 1 -9.50 25.25 -15.28
CA MET A 1 -8.21 24.52 -15.38
C MET A 1 -7.39 24.89 -14.17
N THR A 2 -6.83 23.88 -13.52
CA THR A 2 -5.95 24.05 -12.36
C THR A 2 -4.65 24.74 -12.78
N GLU A 3 -4.15 25.68 -11.98
CA GLU A 3 -2.83 26.28 -12.21
C GLU A 3 -1.74 25.24 -11.86
N ILE A 4 -0.98 24.80 -12.86
CA ILE A 4 0.06 23.77 -12.66
C ILE A 4 1.36 24.43 -12.23
N HIS A 5 1.81 24.14 -11.00
CA HIS A 5 3.05 24.68 -10.48
C HIS A 5 4.26 24.11 -11.23
N ARG A 6 5.20 24.98 -11.62
CA ARG A 6 6.44 24.56 -12.29
C ARG A 6 7.37 23.75 -11.38
N VAL A 7 7.30 23.99 -10.06
CA VAL A 7 8.08 23.29 -9.03
C VAL A 7 7.14 22.89 -7.90
N GLY A 8 7.25 21.64 -7.47
CA GLY A 8 6.50 21.03 -6.39
C GLY A 8 5.26 20.27 -6.84
N LEU A 9 4.46 19.82 -5.88
CA LEU A 9 3.23 19.07 -6.13
C LEU A 9 2.09 20.01 -6.55
N THR A 10 1.22 19.50 -7.42
CA THR A 10 -0.07 20.12 -7.76
C THR A 10 -1.11 19.02 -7.83
N LEU A 11 -2.16 19.14 -7.02
CA LEU A 11 -3.34 18.29 -7.12
C LEU A 11 -4.19 18.77 -8.29
N LEU A 12 -4.47 17.88 -9.26
CA LEU A 12 -5.41 18.14 -10.33
C LEU A 12 -6.83 17.96 -9.76
N SER A 13 -7.67 18.99 -9.89
CA SER A 13 -8.98 19.10 -9.24
C SER A 13 -9.88 17.87 -9.36
N THR A 14 -10.85 17.78 -8.45
CA THR A 14 -11.85 16.71 -8.33
C THR A 14 -12.88 16.75 -9.46
N ALA A 15 -13.21 15.60 -10.05
CA ALA A 15 -14.49 15.45 -10.76
C ALA A 15 -15.62 15.87 -9.80
N ASP A 16 -16.45 16.84 -10.21
CA ASP A 16 -17.60 17.30 -9.44
C ASP A 16 -18.46 16.08 -9.06
N GLY A 17 -18.61 15.84 -7.75
CA GLY A 17 -19.50 14.80 -7.21
C GLY A 17 -18.83 13.63 -6.48
N ALA A 18 -17.50 13.46 -6.53
CA ALA A 18 -16.83 12.46 -5.69
C ALA A 18 -16.51 13.05 -4.31
N ARG A 19 -17.08 12.48 -3.25
CA ARG A 19 -16.73 12.87 -1.87
C ARG A 19 -15.25 12.54 -1.61
N TRP A 20 -14.55 13.40 -0.89
CA TRP A 20 -13.11 13.24 -0.56
C TRP A 20 -12.80 11.93 0.18
N ASP A 21 -13.80 11.36 0.85
CA ASP A 21 -13.75 10.09 1.61
C ASP A 21 -13.81 8.82 0.74
N GLN A 22 -14.00 8.95 -0.58
CA GLN A 22 -14.08 7.84 -1.53
C GLN A 22 -12.82 7.62 -2.38
N ARG A 23 -11.80 8.46 -2.18
CA ARG A 23 -10.53 8.36 -2.91
C ARG A 23 -9.49 7.67 -2.06
N ASP A 24 -9.03 6.52 -2.51
CA ASP A 24 -8.16 5.64 -1.73
C ASP A 24 -6.84 5.34 -2.44
N LEU A 25 -6.46 6.19 -3.42
CA LEU A 25 -5.24 6.07 -4.21
C LEU A 25 -4.65 7.43 -4.60
N ASN A 26 -3.33 7.57 -4.59
CA ASN A 26 -2.60 8.72 -5.15
C ASN A 26 -1.87 8.31 -6.43
N ILE A 27 -2.11 9.01 -7.54
CA ILE A 27 -1.37 8.83 -8.81
C ILE A 27 -0.56 10.09 -9.07
N ILE A 28 0.75 9.96 -9.23
CA ILE A 28 1.69 11.09 -9.27
C ILE A 28 2.46 11.09 -10.59
N PHE A 29 2.25 12.12 -11.39
CA PHE A 29 2.90 12.35 -12.68
C PHE A 29 4.20 13.10 -12.51
N VAL A 30 5.31 12.51 -12.95
CA VAL A 30 6.65 13.11 -12.86
C VAL A 30 7.25 13.29 -14.26
N HIS A 31 7.48 14.54 -14.66
CA HIS A 31 8.02 14.85 -15.99
C HIS A 31 9.53 14.56 -16.11
N GLY A 32 10.05 14.53 -17.34
CA GLY A 32 11.46 14.30 -17.65
C GLY A 32 12.31 15.56 -17.86
N LEU A 33 13.49 15.34 -18.47
CA LEU A 33 14.50 16.37 -18.77
C LEU A 33 13.90 17.56 -19.53
N ARG A 34 14.14 18.78 -19.03
CA ARG A 34 13.63 20.06 -19.58
C ARG A 34 12.11 20.07 -19.83
N GLY A 35 11.37 19.16 -19.19
CA GLY A 35 9.92 19.09 -19.26
C GLY A 35 9.25 20.13 -18.37
N HIS A 36 7.93 20.25 -18.53
CA HIS A 36 7.05 20.96 -17.59
C HIS A 36 5.97 19.98 -17.14
N PRO A 37 5.52 20.03 -15.88
CA PRO A 37 4.43 19.18 -15.38
C PRO A 37 3.10 19.34 -16.12
N ARG A 38 2.98 20.32 -17.04
CA ARG A 38 1.85 20.47 -17.97
C ARG A 38 2.22 20.01 -19.39
N THR A 39 3.24 20.63 -19.99
CA THR A 39 3.56 20.45 -21.41
C THR A 39 4.08 19.06 -21.77
N THR A 40 4.70 18.35 -20.82
CA THR A 40 5.14 16.95 -21.03
C THR A 40 3.94 16.05 -21.33
N TRP A 41 2.81 16.31 -20.67
CA TRP A 41 1.59 15.51 -20.77
C TRP A 41 0.52 16.17 -21.62
N SER A 42 0.88 17.19 -22.42
CA SER A 42 -0.10 17.91 -23.25
C SER A 42 0.03 17.56 -24.73
N HIS A 43 -1.10 17.42 -25.41
CA HIS A 43 -1.17 17.28 -26.87
C HIS A 43 -1.76 18.55 -27.50
N LEU A 44 -1.22 19.01 -28.62
CA LEU A 44 -1.73 20.23 -29.27
C LEU A 44 -3.02 19.90 -30.03
N ARG A 45 -4.11 20.65 -29.81
CA ARG A 45 -5.30 20.53 -30.67
C ARG A 45 -4.94 21.04 -32.07
N SER A 46 -5.05 20.17 -33.07
CA SER A 46 -5.02 20.62 -34.46
C SER A 46 -6.30 21.40 -34.76
N THR A 47 -6.19 22.70 -34.99
CA THR A 47 -7.30 23.51 -35.51
C THR A 47 -7.45 23.25 -37.00
N PHE A 48 -8.10 22.15 -37.40
CA PHE A 48 -8.65 22.05 -38.74
C PHE A 48 -10.02 22.75 -38.76
N THR A 49 -10.04 23.98 -39.26
CA THR A 49 -11.26 24.59 -39.80
C THR A 49 -11.76 23.69 -40.93
N SER A 50 -12.91 23.05 -40.72
CA SER A 50 -13.60 22.27 -41.75
C SER A 50 -14.16 23.22 -42.82
N GLY A 51 -13.36 23.52 -43.84
CA GLY A 51 -13.85 24.04 -45.10
C GLY A 51 -14.07 22.87 -46.04
N ARG A 52 -15.35 22.53 -46.28
CA ARG A 52 -15.75 21.71 -47.43
C ARG A 52 -15.08 22.25 -48.69
N ASN A 53 -14.43 21.39 -49.45
CA ASN A 53 -14.57 21.32 -50.90
C ASN A 53 -14.18 19.92 -51.37
N GLU A 54 -15.05 19.37 -52.19
CA GLU A 54 -14.91 18.09 -52.88
C GLU A 54 -13.76 18.13 -53.90
N ASP A 55 -13.32 16.92 -54.24
CA ASP A 55 -12.51 16.51 -55.40
C ASP A 55 -11.00 16.77 -55.39
N THR A 56 -10.22 15.70 -55.18
CA THR A 56 -9.51 14.93 -56.24
C THR A 56 -8.39 14.09 -55.61
N GLU A 57 -8.26 12.84 -56.02
CA GLU A 57 -7.19 11.90 -55.66
C GLU A 57 -5.77 12.47 -55.93
N ALA A 58 -4.89 12.45 -54.92
CA ALA A 58 -3.44 12.27 -55.11
C ALA A 58 -2.74 11.94 -53.77
N ARG A 59 -1.97 10.85 -53.77
CA ARG A 59 -0.99 10.49 -52.74
C ARG A 59 0.00 11.65 -52.51
N ILE A 60 0.16 12.11 -51.26
CA ILE A 60 1.26 13.01 -50.89
C ILE A 60 1.80 12.62 -49.50
N ASP A 61 3.10 12.37 -49.47
CA ASP A 61 3.96 12.19 -48.30
C ASP A 61 3.85 13.36 -47.30
N GLU A 62 3.52 13.07 -46.05
CA GLU A 62 3.62 14.05 -44.97
C GLU A 62 5.06 14.13 -44.44
N HIS A 63 5.89 14.88 -45.16
CA HIS A 63 7.02 15.61 -44.58
C HIS A 63 6.59 17.06 -44.36
N ARG A 64 6.25 17.44 -43.12
CA ARG A 64 6.09 18.85 -42.75
C ARG A 64 7.03 19.26 -41.61
N ASN A 65 8.00 20.06 -42.03
CA ASN A 65 9.00 20.79 -41.25
C ASN A 65 8.37 21.60 -40.09
N ILE A 66 8.72 21.27 -38.85
CA ILE A 66 8.47 22.09 -37.66
C ILE A 66 9.62 23.09 -37.49
N LYS A 67 9.80 24.02 -38.43
CA LYS A 67 10.93 24.97 -38.42
C LYS A 67 10.59 26.42 -38.03
N SER A 68 9.42 26.70 -37.44
CA SER A 68 9.03 28.11 -37.26
C SER A 68 8.39 28.49 -35.91
N PHE A 69 8.83 27.98 -34.75
CA PHE A 69 8.11 28.33 -33.51
C PHE A 69 8.92 28.71 -32.26
N PHE A 70 10.24 28.88 -32.35
CA PHE A 70 11.02 29.42 -31.21
C PHE A 70 11.47 30.85 -31.45
N ARG A 71 10.51 31.78 -31.32
CA ARG A 71 10.79 33.22 -31.17
C ARG A 71 10.33 33.69 -29.80
N LEU A 72 11.13 33.40 -28.78
CA LEU A 72 10.98 34.00 -27.45
C LEU A 72 11.49 35.45 -27.52
N LYS A 73 10.58 36.42 -27.51
CA LYS A 73 10.90 37.85 -27.47
C LYS A 73 11.61 38.18 -26.15
N LYS A 74 12.91 38.49 -26.22
CA LYS A 74 13.62 39.27 -25.21
C LYS A 74 12.96 40.65 -25.08
N SER A 75 12.62 41.03 -23.87
CA SER A 75 12.20 42.38 -23.52
C SER A 75 13.33 43.37 -23.79
N LYS A 76 13.12 44.30 -24.72
CA LYS A 76 13.76 45.61 -24.73
C LYS A 76 12.68 46.66 -25.01
N LYS A 77 12.65 47.64 -24.10
CA LYS A 77 11.75 48.79 -23.96
C LYS A 77 11.75 49.66 -25.23
N GLY A 78 10.56 50.05 -25.74
CA GLY A 78 10.44 51.14 -26.73
C GLY A 78 9.17 51.16 -27.60
N LYS A 79 8.17 51.96 -27.18
CA LYS A 79 7.10 52.71 -27.91
C LYS A 79 6.09 52.02 -28.87
N ASN A 80 4.80 52.24 -28.52
CA ASN A 80 3.52 52.30 -29.27
C ASN A 80 3.44 51.91 -30.77
N ASN A 81 2.49 51.03 -31.13
CA ASN A 81 1.17 51.41 -31.67
C ASN A 81 0.22 50.21 -31.88
N GLN A 82 -1.08 50.51 -31.93
CA GLN A 82 -2.26 49.65 -31.89
C GLN A 82 -2.39 48.63 -33.05
N GLY A 83 -3.05 47.51 -32.74
CA GLY A 83 -3.49 46.48 -33.68
C GLY A 83 -3.88 45.20 -32.94
N GLN A 84 -5.07 45.17 -32.34
CA GLN A 84 -5.63 43.96 -31.75
C GLN A 84 -6.07 43.01 -32.86
N THR A 85 -5.27 41.96 -33.10
CA THR A 85 -5.75 40.70 -33.67
C THR A 85 -5.56 39.64 -32.59
N SER A 86 -6.64 39.31 -31.89
CA SER A 86 -6.71 38.19 -30.96
C SER A 86 -6.64 36.87 -31.73
N THR A 87 -5.43 36.45 -32.07
CA THR A 87 -5.16 35.06 -32.48
C THR A 87 -5.37 34.17 -31.26
N SER A 88 -6.48 33.43 -31.25
CA SER A 88 -6.77 32.39 -30.25
C SER A 88 -5.61 31.39 -30.22
N ILE A 89 -4.91 31.31 -29.08
CA ILE A 89 -3.89 30.29 -28.84
C ILE A 89 -4.57 28.92 -28.94
N PRO A 90 -4.06 27.95 -29.72
CA PRO A 90 -4.64 26.62 -29.78
C PRO A 90 -4.63 26.02 -28.36
N ALA A 91 -5.80 25.65 -27.85
CA ALA A 91 -5.90 25.02 -26.54
C ALA A 91 -5.16 23.68 -26.57
N ASP A 92 -4.20 23.50 -25.67
CA ASP A 92 -3.51 22.24 -25.43
C ASP A 92 -4.41 21.29 -24.63
N ILE A 93 -4.40 20.00 -24.98
CA ILE A 93 -5.12 18.94 -24.26
C ILE A 93 -4.21 18.43 -23.16
N PHE A 94 -4.53 18.75 -21.91
CA PHE A 94 -3.81 18.22 -20.75
C PHE A 94 -4.55 16.98 -20.21
N TRP A 95 -4.23 15.83 -20.81
CA TRP A 95 -4.99 14.59 -20.61
C TRP A 95 -5.04 14.06 -19.15
N PRO A 96 -4.07 14.32 -18.26
CA PRO A 96 -4.21 13.91 -16.85
C PRO A 96 -5.40 14.60 -16.16
N GLU A 97 -5.64 15.89 -16.43
CA GLU A 97 -6.79 16.64 -15.89
C GLU A 97 -8.06 16.38 -16.72
N GLU A 98 -7.97 16.44 -18.06
CA GLU A 98 -9.16 16.37 -18.93
C GLU A 98 -9.77 14.96 -19.05
N TYR A 99 -8.95 13.90 -18.95
CA TYR A 99 -9.42 12.52 -19.15
C TYR A 99 -9.29 11.68 -17.89
N LEU A 100 -8.11 11.64 -17.28
CA LEU A 100 -7.80 10.67 -16.24
C LEU A 100 -8.55 10.91 -14.93
N VAL A 101 -8.68 12.18 -14.50
CA VAL A 101 -9.48 12.58 -13.32
C VAL A 101 -10.92 12.04 -13.39
N HIS A 102 -11.50 12.00 -14.59
CA HIS A 102 -12.87 11.51 -14.79
C HIS A 102 -12.93 9.99 -14.95
N ASP A 103 -11.91 9.38 -15.56
CA ASP A 103 -11.86 7.94 -15.79
C ASP A 103 -11.48 7.12 -14.55
N LEU A 104 -10.83 7.77 -13.58
CA LEU A 104 -10.37 7.21 -12.31
C LEU A 104 -10.86 8.06 -11.12
N PRO A 105 -12.17 8.16 -10.86
CA PRO A 105 -12.73 9.00 -9.79
C PRO A 105 -12.24 8.63 -8.38
N GLN A 106 -11.78 7.39 -8.18
CA GLN A 106 -11.20 6.86 -6.94
C GLN A 106 -9.76 7.31 -6.68
N ALA A 107 -9.09 7.95 -7.65
CA ALA A 107 -7.71 8.38 -7.52
C ALA A 107 -7.59 9.90 -7.35
N ARG A 108 -6.70 10.33 -6.46
CA ARG A 108 -6.16 11.70 -6.45
C ARG A 108 -5.03 11.78 -7.46
N ILE A 109 -5.19 12.61 -8.48
CA ILE A 109 -4.20 12.79 -9.55
C ILE A 109 -3.33 14.00 -9.24
N TRP A 110 -2.03 13.80 -9.15
CA TRP A 110 -1.03 14.81 -8.84
C TRP A 110 -0.05 14.96 -9.98
N THR A 111 0.49 16.16 -10.16
CA THR A 111 1.74 16.37 -10.91
C THR A 111 2.83 16.82 -9.97
N TYR A 112 4.06 16.37 -10.20
CA TYR A 112 5.25 16.90 -9.55
C TYR A 112 6.12 17.63 -10.58
N GLY A 113 6.33 18.92 -10.33
CA GLY A 113 7.24 19.78 -11.07
C GLY A 113 8.59 19.91 -10.38
N TYR A 114 9.66 20.07 -11.15
CA TYR A 114 10.98 20.42 -10.62
C TYR A 114 11.81 21.13 -11.69
N ASN A 115 12.92 21.77 -11.29
CA ASN A 115 13.72 22.55 -12.24
C ASN A 115 14.49 21.64 -13.20
N ALA A 116 13.85 21.35 -14.34
CA ALA A 116 14.37 20.37 -15.28
C ALA A 116 15.50 20.85 -16.19
N ASP A 117 15.84 22.14 -16.13
CA ASP A 117 17.00 22.70 -16.83
C ASP A 117 18.33 22.33 -16.15
N VAL A 118 18.29 22.03 -14.84
CA VAL A 118 19.45 21.67 -14.00
C VAL A 118 19.76 20.15 -14.06
N ILE A 119 18.82 19.34 -14.57
CA ILE A 119 18.99 17.89 -14.77
C ILE A 119 20.04 17.57 -15.85
N GLY A 120 20.41 18.53 -16.72
CA GLY A 120 21.62 18.35 -17.54
C GLY A 120 22.88 18.09 -16.69
N GLY A 121 22.88 18.52 -15.43
CA GLY A 121 23.91 18.25 -14.42
C GLY A 121 23.68 16.98 -13.58
N LEU A 122 22.54 16.28 -13.75
CA LEU A 122 22.19 15.05 -13.03
C LEU A 122 23.17 13.91 -13.34
N PHE A 123 23.71 13.96 -14.56
CA PHE A 123 24.73 13.03 -15.03
C PHE A 123 26.16 13.54 -14.80
N GLN A 124 26.38 14.83 -14.52
CA GLN A 124 27.73 15.40 -14.43
C GLN A 124 28.44 15.01 -13.13
N ALA A 125 29.66 14.49 -13.24
CA ALA A 125 30.47 14.03 -12.10
C ALA A 125 30.69 15.09 -10.99
N ASN A 126 30.67 16.37 -11.34
CA ASN A 126 30.91 17.50 -10.43
C ASN A 126 29.64 18.13 -9.84
N ASN A 127 28.44 17.63 -10.17
CA ASN A 127 27.17 18.17 -9.68
C ASN A 127 26.28 17.08 -9.05
N LYS A 128 26.88 16.31 -8.13
CA LYS A 128 26.20 15.30 -7.27
C LYS A 128 24.97 15.85 -6.54
N ASN A 129 24.80 17.17 -6.47
CA ASN A 129 23.70 17.83 -5.78
C ASN A 129 22.40 17.87 -6.59
N SER A 130 22.39 17.86 -7.92
CA SER A 130 21.12 18.10 -8.66
C SER A 130 20.14 16.92 -8.57
N ALA A 131 20.59 15.70 -8.86
CA ALA A 131 19.81 14.46 -8.76
C ALA A 131 19.29 14.22 -7.35
N SER A 132 20.24 14.24 -6.42
CA SER A 132 20.02 13.97 -5.00
C SER A 132 19.17 15.03 -4.33
N GLN A 133 19.28 16.30 -4.75
CA GLN A 133 18.42 17.36 -4.27
C GLN A 133 17.00 17.18 -4.79
N HIS A 134 16.80 16.90 -6.08
CA HIS A 134 15.44 16.71 -6.61
C HIS A 134 14.75 15.48 -6.04
N GLY A 135 15.46 14.37 -5.83
CA GLY A 135 14.91 13.18 -5.17
C GLY A 135 14.62 13.42 -3.69
N ARG A 136 15.49 14.15 -2.99
CA ARG A 136 15.24 14.59 -1.60
C ARG A 136 14.03 15.51 -1.50
N ASP A 137 13.94 16.52 -2.37
CA ASP A 137 12.84 17.47 -2.38
C ASP A 137 11.52 16.76 -2.67
N LEU A 138 11.51 15.83 -3.62
CA LEU A 138 10.34 14.99 -3.91
C LEU A 138 9.94 14.19 -2.67
N ALA A 139 10.89 13.52 -2.02
CA ALA A 139 10.59 12.73 -0.82
C ALA A 139 9.99 13.59 0.29
N VAL A 140 10.62 14.73 0.61
CA VAL A 140 10.13 15.65 1.64
C VAL A 140 8.75 16.21 1.31
N GLN A 141 8.48 16.56 0.05
CA GLN A 141 7.19 17.10 -0.35
C GLN A 141 6.09 16.05 -0.34
N LEU A 142 6.37 14.81 -0.75
CA LEU A 142 5.41 13.71 -0.67
C LEU A 142 4.98 13.44 0.77
N ASP A 143 5.95 13.36 1.69
CA ASP A 143 5.67 13.14 3.10
C ASP A 143 4.93 14.34 3.75
N ARG A 144 5.17 15.57 3.27
CA ARG A 144 4.54 16.78 3.81
C ARG A 144 3.15 17.06 3.26
N GLU A 145 2.93 16.87 1.97
CA GLU A 145 1.75 17.37 1.26
C GLU A 145 0.71 16.27 0.95
N ILE A 146 1.10 15.00 0.96
CA ILE A 146 0.17 13.86 0.81
C ILE A 146 -0.03 13.21 2.19
N ASP A 147 -0.84 13.87 3.01
CA ASP A 147 -1.13 13.62 4.43
C ASP A 147 -2.14 12.47 4.70
N ASN A 148 -2.09 11.44 3.86
CA ASN A 148 -2.91 10.23 4.01
C ASN A 148 -2.04 8.98 3.87
N GLU A 149 -2.55 7.82 4.27
CA GLU A 149 -1.84 6.54 4.17
C GLU A 149 -2.14 5.76 2.88
N ASP A 150 -2.84 6.39 1.94
CA ASP A 150 -3.26 5.70 0.71
C ASP A 150 -2.07 5.39 -0.20
N PRO A 151 -2.19 4.35 -1.05
CA PRO A 151 -1.10 3.87 -1.87
C PRO A 151 -0.70 4.93 -2.90
N ILE A 152 0.55 4.83 -3.34
CA ILE A 152 1.15 5.72 -4.33
C ILE A 152 1.43 4.92 -5.60
N VAL A 153 1.02 5.52 -6.72
CA VAL A 153 1.35 5.08 -8.07
C VAL A 153 2.10 6.21 -8.74
N PHE A 154 3.27 5.92 -9.29
CA PHE A 154 4.02 6.89 -10.08
C PHE A 154 3.81 6.64 -11.57
N VAL A 155 3.56 7.72 -12.33
CA VAL A 155 3.63 7.72 -13.80
C VAL A 155 4.75 8.67 -14.20
N VAL A 156 5.85 8.12 -14.69
CA VAL A 156 7.10 8.88 -14.84
C VAL A 156 7.56 8.87 -16.28
N HIS A 157 8.02 10.03 -16.75
CA HIS A 157 8.58 10.15 -18.09
C HIS A 157 10.09 10.38 -18.01
N SER A 158 10.84 9.63 -18.82
CA SER A 158 12.27 9.83 -19.04
C SER A 158 13.07 9.97 -17.73
N LEU A 159 13.86 11.05 -17.55
CA LEU A 159 14.70 11.26 -16.36
C LEU A 159 13.94 11.52 -15.07
N GLY A 160 12.64 11.80 -15.12
CA GLY A 160 11.80 11.84 -13.92
C GLY A 160 11.87 10.52 -13.14
N GLY A 161 12.06 9.40 -13.84
CA GLY A 161 12.24 8.10 -13.20
C GLY A 161 13.50 8.00 -12.33
N ILE A 162 14.60 8.68 -12.68
CA ILE A 162 15.82 8.69 -11.83
C ILE A 162 15.54 9.39 -10.51
N ILE A 163 14.74 10.46 -10.55
CA ILE A 163 14.38 11.23 -9.35
C ILE A 163 13.44 10.44 -8.45
N VAL A 164 12.48 9.71 -9.03
CA VAL A 164 11.62 8.80 -8.26
C VAL A 164 12.43 7.67 -7.61
N LYS A 165 13.41 7.10 -8.32
CA LYS A 165 14.31 6.09 -7.73
C LYS A 165 15.08 6.64 -6.54
N ASP A 166 15.69 7.82 -6.68
CA ASP A 166 16.43 8.47 -5.60
C ASP A 166 15.52 8.87 -4.43
N ALA A 167 14.29 9.33 -4.69
CA ALA A 167 13.31 9.61 -3.64
C ALA A 167 12.93 8.36 -2.84
N LEU A 168 12.70 7.23 -3.53
CA LEU A 168 12.41 5.95 -2.88
C LEU A 168 13.60 5.45 -2.04
N HIS A 169 14.82 5.56 -2.56
CA HIS A 169 16.03 5.23 -1.79
C HIS A 169 16.12 6.02 -0.47
N ARG A 170 15.58 7.24 -0.42
CA ARG A 170 15.65 8.13 0.74
C ARG A 170 14.53 7.97 1.76
N SER A 171 13.36 7.47 1.36
CA SER A 171 12.18 7.42 2.24
C SER A 171 11.53 6.04 2.23
N GLU A 172 11.69 5.34 3.37
CA GLU A 172 11.02 4.07 3.62
C GLU A 172 9.49 4.24 3.67
N THR A 173 8.99 5.38 4.17
CA THR A 173 7.56 5.70 4.20
C THR A 173 6.97 5.69 2.79
N ILE A 174 7.64 6.37 1.85
CA ILE A 174 7.21 6.41 0.45
C ILE A 174 7.34 5.02 -0.18
N CYS A 175 8.38 4.26 0.14
CA CYS A 175 8.54 2.88 -0.34
C CYS A 175 7.36 1.99 0.07
N ARG A 176 6.93 2.03 1.34
CA ARG A 176 5.82 1.20 1.84
C ARG A 176 4.48 1.54 1.18
N ARG A 177 4.30 2.81 0.85
CA ARG A 177 3.08 3.32 0.21
C ARG A 177 3.09 3.11 -1.30
N THR A 178 4.26 3.08 -1.93
CA THR A 178 4.37 2.88 -3.39
C THR A 178 4.03 1.45 -3.75
N ARG A 179 3.14 1.27 -4.74
CA ARG A 179 2.68 -0.06 -5.17
C ARG A 179 2.87 -0.33 -6.66
N LEU A 180 2.88 0.72 -7.46
CA LEU A 180 3.12 0.63 -8.90
C LEU A 180 3.95 1.84 -9.38
N ILE A 181 4.90 1.58 -10.27
CA ILE A 181 5.61 2.61 -11.02
C ILE A 181 5.49 2.31 -12.52
N ILE A 182 4.94 3.26 -13.28
CA ILE A 182 4.84 3.21 -14.74
C ILE A 182 5.94 4.09 -15.32
N PHE A 183 6.95 3.49 -15.94
CA PHE A 183 8.03 4.19 -16.64
C PHE A 183 7.68 4.38 -18.11
N LEU A 184 7.81 5.61 -18.60
CA LEU A 184 7.69 5.98 -20.02
C LEU A 184 9.07 6.41 -20.52
N GLY A 185 9.80 5.48 -21.13
CA GLY A 185 11.11 5.77 -21.72
C GLY A 185 12.18 6.18 -20.69
N THR A 186 12.10 5.70 -19.44
CA THR A 186 13.15 5.97 -18.46
C THR A 186 14.39 5.13 -18.76
N PRO A 187 15.59 5.72 -18.84
CA PRO A 187 16.81 4.94 -18.87
C PRO A 187 17.10 4.38 -17.47
N HIS A 188 17.24 3.07 -17.37
CA HIS A 188 17.50 2.36 -16.13
C HIS A 188 18.97 2.05 -15.92
N ARG A 189 19.73 1.87 -17.01
CA ARG A 189 21.15 1.48 -17.03
C ARG A 189 21.77 1.92 -18.37
N GLY A 190 23.10 1.97 -18.44
CA GLY A 190 23.81 2.16 -19.71
C GLY A 190 23.72 0.92 -20.60
N SER A 191 23.80 1.09 -21.92
CA SER A 191 23.88 -0.04 -22.84
C SER A 191 25.32 -0.57 -22.96
N THR A 192 25.49 -1.83 -23.38
CA THR A 192 26.80 -2.48 -23.57
C THR A 192 27.65 -1.87 -24.70
N TYR A 193 27.06 -1.10 -25.62
CA TYR A 193 27.76 -0.48 -26.76
C TYR A 193 27.77 1.07 -26.73
N ALA A 194 26.98 1.66 -25.83
CA ALA A 194 26.78 3.10 -25.69
C ALA A 194 26.34 3.39 -24.25
N GLY A 195 27.30 3.70 -23.37
CA GLY A 195 27.05 3.98 -21.96
C GLY A 195 26.12 5.18 -21.73
N TRP A 196 25.89 5.52 -20.46
CA TRP A 196 25.02 6.63 -20.04
C TRP A 196 25.29 7.98 -20.74
N GLY A 197 26.51 8.22 -21.25
CA GLY A 197 26.84 9.41 -22.04
C GLY A 197 26.05 9.58 -23.34
N GLU A 198 25.76 8.51 -24.06
CA GLU A 198 24.97 8.59 -25.29
C GLU A 198 23.49 8.88 -24.98
N ILE A 199 22.94 8.19 -23.99
CA ILE A 199 21.57 8.43 -23.50
C ILE A 199 21.43 9.89 -23.06
N ALA A 200 22.39 10.40 -22.27
CA ALA A 200 22.39 11.77 -21.81
C ALA A 200 22.47 12.77 -22.98
N SER A 201 23.31 12.50 -23.98
CA SER A 201 23.45 13.30 -25.21
C SER A 201 22.16 13.33 -26.03
N ASN A 202 21.55 12.15 -26.26
CA ASN A 202 20.29 12.01 -26.97
C ASN A 202 19.15 12.74 -26.25
N LEU A 203 19.08 12.64 -24.92
CA LEU A 203 18.07 13.37 -24.15
C LEU A 203 18.31 14.89 -24.15
N ALA A 204 19.56 15.33 -24.05
CA ALA A 204 19.91 16.74 -24.05
C ALA A 204 19.61 17.40 -25.41
N SER A 205 19.80 16.68 -26.52
CA SER A 205 19.54 17.19 -27.87
C SER A 205 18.06 17.48 -28.13
N LEU A 206 17.14 16.72 -27.51
CA LEU A 206 15.69 16.93 -27.62
C LEU A 206 15.19 18.18 -26.90
N GLY A 207 15.96 18.65 -25.91
CA GLY A 207 15.63 19.85 -25.13
C GLY A 207 16.32 21.13 -25.60
N LEU A 208 17.19 21.09 -26.62
CA LEU A 208 17.89 22.28 -27.10
C LEU A 208 17.16 22.93 -28.27
N GLN A 209 16.50 24.05 -27.99
CA GLN A 209 16.14 25.02 -29.00
C GLN A 209 17.38 25.82 -29.37
N ASP A 210 17.81 25.67 -30.62
CA ASP A 210 18.80 26.47 -31.36
C ASP A 210 19.62 27.50 -30.55
N SER A 211 20.84 27.11 -30.16
CA SER A 211 22.04 27.99 -30.12
C SER A 211 23.28 27.32 -29.50
N ASN A 212 23.14 26.23 -28.74
CA ASN A 212 24.28 25.60 -28.05
C ASN A 212 24.44 24.09 -28.34
N LYS A 213 24.42 23.68 -29.62
CA LYS A 213 24.79 22.30 -30.02
C LYS A 213 26.20 21.89 -29.56
N ARG A 214 27.09 22.85 -29.28
CA ARG A 214 28.45 22.62 -28.76
C ARG A 214 28.50 22.18 -27.28
N LEU A 215 27.44 22.37 -26.49
CA LEU A 215 27.41 21.96 -25.08
C LEU A 215 26.96 20.51 -24.86
N VAL A 216 26.42 19.83 -25.88
CA VAL A 216 25.92 18.45 -25.76
C VAL A 216 27.04 17.40 -25.88
N GLN A 217 28.18 17.77 -26.48
CA GLN A 217 29.18 16.79 -26.90
C GLN A 217 30.01 16.18 -25.77
N THR A 218 29.86 16.65 -24.52
CA THR A 218 30.63 16.14 -23.39
C THR A 218 29.84 16.26 -22.09
N LEU A 219 28.67 15.61 -22.00
CA LEU A 219 28.13 15.31 -20.67
C LEU A 219 29.05 14.26 -20.04
N GLU A 220 29.90 14.68 -19.11
CA GLU A 220 30.73 13.77 -18.31
C GLU A 220 29.82 12.94 -17.41
N VAL A 221 29.44 11.74 -17.85
CA VAL A 221 28.50 10.92 -17.08
C VAL A 221 29.20 10.03 -16.07
N ASN A 222 28.82 10.16 -14.78
CA ASN A 222 29.22 9.18 -13.78
C ASN A 222 28.31 7.95 -13.83
N GLY A 223 28.67 6.99 -14.70
CA GLY A 223 27.91 5.74 -14.89
C GLY A 223 27.80 4.89 -13.62
N GLU A 224 28.85 4.85 -12.80
CA GLU A 224 28.90 4.06 -11.56
C GLU A 224 27.81 4.49 -10.57
N VAL A 225 27.61 5.80 -10.38
CA VAL A 225 26.56 6.30 -9.48
C VAL A 225 25.17 5.90 -9.95
N LEU A 226 24.92 5.94 -11.26
CA LEU A 226 23.61 5.62 -11.83
C LEU A 226 23.34 4.12 -11.82
N ASP A 227 24.37 3.31 -12.04
CA ASP A 227 24.30 1.86 -11.95
C ASP A 227 24.09 1.42 -10.49
N ASN A 228 24.70 2.12 -9.51
CA ASN A 228 24.43 1.90 -8.09
C ASN A 228 22.97 2.24 -7.73
N ILE A 229 22.46 3.40 -8.16
CA ILE A 229 21.05 3.77 -7.99
C ILE A 229 20.13 2.71 -8.63
N HIS A 230 20.52 2.16 -9.78
CA HIS A 230 19.77 1.09 -10.44
C HIS A 230 19.70 -0.20 -9.62
N GLU A 231 20.84 -0.72 -9.14
CA GLU A 231 20.87 -1.98 -8.39
C GLU A 231 20.21 -1.87 -7.02
N GLU A 232 20.41 -0.75 -6.32
CA GLU A 232 19.70 -0.47 -5.07
C GLU A 232 18.19 -0.37 -5.29
N PHE A 233 17.77 0.27 -6.38
CA PHE A 233 16.36 0.37 -6.73
C PHE A 233 15.72 -1.00 -6.96
N LYS A 234 16.40 -1.94 -7.62
CA LYS A 234 15.89 -3.33 -7.77
C LYS A 234 15.69 -4.02 -6.41
N THR A 235 16.61 -3.78 -5.47
CA THR A 235 16.49 -4.27 -4.09
C THR A 235 15.26 -3.69 -3.38
N ILE A 236 15.03 -2.38 -3.53
CA ILE A 236 13.85 -1.70 -2.98
C ILE A 236 12.56 -2.29 -3.57
N LEU A 237 12.50 -2.46 -4.89
CA LEU A 237 11.32 -3.02 -5.56
C LEU A 237 10.96 -4.41 -5.01
N GLY A 238 11.97 -5.28 -4.82
CA GLY A 238 11.76 -6.61 -4.24
C GLY A 238 11.32 -6.55 -2.77
N LYS A 239 12.00 -5.73 -1.95
CA LYS A 239 11.71 -5.58 -0.52
C LYS A 239 10.26 -5.12 -0.24
N TYR A 240 9.75 -4.20 -1.05
CA TYR A 240 8.42 -3.61 -0.85
C TYR A 240 7.36 -4.14 -1.82
N ALA A 241 7.69 -5.18 -2.59
CA ALA A 241 6.80 -5.78 -3.61
C ALA A 241 6.19 -4.74 -4.57
N ILE A 242 6.99 -3.75 -4.97
CA ILE A 242 6.57 -2.67 -5.87
C ILE A 242 6.54 -3.22 -7.30
N LYS A 243 5.39 -3.13 -7.95
CA LYS A 243 5.23 -3.52 -9.35
C LYS A 243 5.75 -2.42 -10.28
N VAL A 244 6.25 -2.84 -11.43
CA VAL A 244 6.75 -1.94 -12.47
C VAL A 244 6.08 -2.24 -13.81
N HIS A 245 5.70 -1.19 -14.53
CA HIS A 245 5.33 -1.26 -15.94
C HIS A 245 6.24 -0.36 -16.75
N SER A 246 7.02 -0.93 -17.68
CA SER A 246 8.02 -0.22 -18.47
C SER A 246 7.55 -0.12 -19.92
N PHE A 247 7.20 1.10 -20.35
CA PHE A 247 6.88 1.40 -21.74
C PHE A 247 8.13 1.80 -22.53
N GLN A 248 8.35 1.11 -23.63
CA GLN A 248 9.45 1.33 -24.57
C GLN A 248 8.95 2.08 -25.80
N GLU A 249 9.69 3.09 -26.24
CA GLU A 249 9.39 3.76 -27.51
C GLU A 249 9.52 2.79 -28.69
N ALA A 250 8.59 2.83 -29.63
CA ALA A 250 8.66 2.02 -30.85
C ALA A 250 9.35 2.77 -32.00
N LYS A 251 9.23 4.10 -32.05
CA LYS A 251 9.74 4.95 -33.13
C LYS A 251 11.00 5.70 -32.70
N GLY A 252 12.01 5.74 -33.56
CA GLY A 252 13.17 6.61 -33.36
C GLY A 252 12.85 8.08 -33.66
N ILE A 253 13.78 8.98 -33.36
CA ILE A 253 13.67 10.40 -33.70
C ILE A 253 14.59 10.71 -34.88
N SER A 254 14.02 11.21 -35.99
CA SER A 254 14.77 11.58 -37.17
C SER A 254 15.54 12.89 -36.95
N GLY A 255 16.87 12.87 -37.08
CA GLY A 255 17.67 14.12 -37.01
C GLY A 255 19.09 14.02 -36.40
N MET A 256 19.50 12.87 -35.84
CA MET A 256 20.88 12.65 -35.41
C MET A 256 21.52 11.54 -36.26
N LYS A 257 22.53 11.90 -37.07
CA LYS A 257 23.30 10.99 -37.95
C LYS A 257 22.55 10.28 -39.09
N GLY A 258 21.39 10.78 -39.52
CA GLY A 258 20.71 10.30 -40.73
C GLY A 258 20.09 8.90 -40.64
N ARG A 259 19.87 8.39 -39.43
CA ARG A 259 19.12 7.16 -39.16
C ARG A 259 18.13 7.42 -38.02
N ASP A 260 16.94 6.86 -38.13
CA ASP A 260 15.95 6.92 -37.05
C ASP A 260 16.42 5.99 -35.92
N SER A 261 16.94 6.57 -34.84
CA SER A 261 17.38 5.83 -33.65
C SER A 261 16.50 6.16 -32.46
N LYS A 262 16.27 5.15 -31.62
CA LYS A 262 15.66 5.32 -30.30
C LYS A 262 16.57 6.17 -29.42
N VAL A 263 15.97 7.01 -28.59
CA VAL A 263 16.60 7.82 -27.55
C VAL A 263 17.07 6.93 -26.41
N VAL A 264 16.24 5.98 -26.01
CA VAL A 264 16.54 4.95 -25.01
C VAL A 264 16.31 3.59 -25.64
N ASP A 265 17.36 2.80 -25.77
CA ASP A 265 17.26 1.46 -26.35
C ASP A 265 16.46 0.48 -25.46
N ASN A 266 16.08 -0.66 -26.02
CA ASN A 266 15.24 -1.65 -25.33
C ASN A 266 15.93 -2.29 -24.10
N PHE A 267 17.26 -2.32 -24.05
CA PHE A 267 17.99 -2.87 -22.91
C PHE A 267 18.02 -1.85 -21.76
N SER A 268 18.27 -0.59 -22.10
CA SER A 268 18.32 0.52 -21.14
C SER A 268 16.94 0.90 -20.60
N SER A 269 15.84 0.63 -21.32
CA SER A 269 14.47 1.01 -20.92
C SER A 269 13.74 -0.02 -20.02
N LYS A 270 14.41 -1.08 -19.58
CA LYS A 270 13.84 -2.11 -18.69
C LYS A 270 14.79 -2.44 -17.53
N LEU A 271 14.25 -3.07 -16.49
CA LEU A 271 14.98 -3.45 -15.27
C LEU A 271 15.46 -4.91 -15.26
N ASP A 272 14.99 -5.74 -16.20
CA ASP A 272 15.23 -7.19 -16.24
C ASP A 272 14.79 -7.90 -14.95
N LEU A 273 13.61 -7.54 -14.45
CA LEU A 273 12.99 -8.23 -13.33
C LEU A 273 12.14 -9.41 -13.80
N ALA A 274 11.72 -10.25 -12.84
CA ALA A 274 10.77 -11.32 -13.11
C ALA A 274 9.44 -10.74 -13.64
N ARG A 275 8.74 -11.49 -14.51
CA ARG A 275 7.53 -11.01 -15.20
C ARG A 275 6.40 -10.62 -14.25
N GLU A 276 6.37 -11.22 -13.07
CA GLU A 276 5.41 -10.95 -12.01
C GLU A 276 5.63 -9.56 -11.38
N GLN A 277 6.85 -9.01 -11.51
CA GLN A 277 7.27 -7.75 -10.91
C GLN A 277 7.47 -6.63 -11.94
N GLU A 278 7.94 -6.93 -13.16
CA GLU A 278 8.04 -5.98 -14.28
C GLU A 278 7.28 -6.48 -15.51
N THR A 279 6.32 -5.69 -15.98
CA THR A 279 5.74 -5.84 -17.32
C THR A 279 6.40 -4.85 -18.28
N VAL A 280 6.90 -5.34 -19.40
CA VAL A 280 7.52 -4.50 -20.45
C VAL A 280 6.62 -4.49 -21.68
N GLU A 281 6.27 -3.31 -22.15
CA GLU A 281 5.37 -3.11 -23.28
C GLU A 281 5.93 -2.04 -24.22
N THR A 282 5.60 -2.11 -25.51
CA THR A 282 5.97 -1.08 -26.48
C THR A 282 4.83 -0.10 -26.70
N ILE A 283 5.17 1.16 -26.95
CA ILE A 283 4.21 2.21 -27.25
C ILE A 283 4.54 2.80 -28.63
N ASP A 284 3.54 2.90 -29.51
CA ASP A 284 3.74 3.29 -30.92
C ASP A 284 4.00 4.81 -31.11
N ALA A 285 5.02 5.31 -30.43
CA ALA A 285 5.44 6.70 -30.42
C ALA A 285 6.96 6.80 -30.25
N ASN A 286 7.50 7.98 -30.55
CA ASN A 286 8.87 8.34 -30.18
C ASN A 286 8.92 8.84 -28.72
N HIS A 287 10.12 9.01 -28.18
CA HIS A 287 10.37 9.47 -26.80
C HIS A 287 9.63 10.75 -26.39
N MET A 288 9.44 11.68 -27.33
CA MET A 288 8.80 12.97 -27.08
C MET A 288 7.27 12.89 -27.12
N GLU A 289 6.74 11.92 -27.85
CA GLU A 289 5.31 11.75 -28.10
C GLU A 289 4.66 10.70 -27.20
N MET A 290 5.43 9.80 -26.58
CA MET A 290 4.90 8.69 -25.78
C MET A 290 4.08 9.15 -24.56
N ALA A 291 4.36 10.34 -24.02
CA ALA A 291 3.66 10.92 -22.88
C ALA A 291 2.46 11.81 -23.29
N ARG A 292 2.21 12.00 -24.60
CA ARG A 292 1.26 12.98 -25.13
C ARG A 292 0.08 12.29 -25.79
N CYS A 293 -1.02 12.15 -25.04
CA CYS A 293 -2.26 11.55 -25.53
C CYS A 293 -3.19 12.61 -26.14
N SER A 294 -3.71 12.35 -27.34
CA SER A 294 -4.59 13.29 -28.04
C SER A 294 -6.06 13.14 -27.64
N SER A 295 -6.51 11.94 -27.29
CA SER A 295 -7.91 11.64 -26.97
C SER A 295 -8.02 10.40 -26.09
N ARG A 296 -9.24 10.08 -25.64
CA ARG A 296 -9.55 8.84 -24.90
C ARG A 296 -9.41 7.58 -25.77
N ASP A 297 -9.51 7.72 -27.10
CA ASP A 297 -9.34 6.61 -28.05
C ASP A 297 -7.89 6.41 -28.49
N ASP A 298 -7.01 7.37 -28.18
CA ASP A 298 -5.57 7.27 -28.41
C ASP A 298 -5.04 5.96 -27.80
N ALA A 299 -4.36 5.16 -28.62
CA ALA A 299 -3.83 3.87 -28.19
C ALA A 299 -2.92 4.01 -26.95
N ARG A 300 -2.13 5.09 -26.89
CA ARG A 300 -1.25 5.40 -25.76
C ARG A 300 -2.02 5.61 -24.47
N TYR A 301 -3.10 6.39 -24.54
CA TYR A 301 -3.96 6.63 -23.38
C TYR A 301 -4.61 5.33 -22.92
N ARG A 302 -5.13 4.53 -23.85
CA ARG A 302 -5.77 3.25 -23.53
C ARG A 302 -4.80 2.26 -22.87
N GLN A 303 -3.54 2.21 -23.33
CA GLN A 303 -2.50 1.39 -22.70
C GLN A 303 -2.22 1.87 -21.26
N ILE A 304 -1.87 3.16 -21.08
CA ILE A 304 -1.52 3.72 -19.76
C ILE A 304 -2.70 3.62 -18.78
N CYS A 305 -3.90 4.03 -19.20
CA CYS A 305 -5.12 3.95 -18.40
C CYS A 305 -5.52 2.49 -18.11
N GLY A 306 -5.29 1.59 -19.06
CA GLY A 306 -5.53 0.15 -18.90
C GLY A 306 -4.72 -0.45 -17.76
N VAL A 307 -3.42 -0.15 -17.70
CA VAL A 307 -2.53 -0.56 -16.61
C VAL A 307 -3.03 -0.03 -15.26
N LEU A 308 -3.37 1.26 -15.20
CA LEU A 308 -3.90 1.88 -13.98
C LEU A 308 -5.22 1.22 -13.52
N LYS A 309 -6.16 0.99 -14.45
CA LYS A 309 -7.45 0.34 -14.16
C LYS A 309 -7.27 -1.10 -13.68
N GLN A 310 -6.37 -1.87 -14.31
CA GLN A 310 -6.07 -3.23 -13.89
C GLN A 310 -5.46 -3.24 -12.48
N PHE A 311 -4.52 -2.35 -12.22
CA PHE A 311 -3.90 -2.20 -10.91
C PHE A 311 -4.94 -1.88 -9.83
N ILE A 312 -5.79 -0.87 -10.06
CA ILE A 312 -6.83 -0.48 -9.11
C ILE A 312 -7.80 -1.64 -8.81
N ARG A 313 -8.26 -2.36 -9.84
CA ARG A 313 -9.14 -3.54 -9.63
C ARG A 313 -8.48 -4.59 -8.74
N THR A 314 -7.19 -4.84 -8.95
CA THR A 314 -6.43 -5.84 -8.18
C THR A 314 -6.21 -5.36 -6.74
N GLU A 315 -5.81 -4.11 -6.54
CA GLU A 315 -5.59 -3.55 -5.20
C GLU A 315 -6.87 -3.45 -4.39
N LEU A 316 -7.98 -3.00 -4.98
CA LEU A 316 -9.28 -2.96 -4.31
C LEU A 316 -9.72 -4.36 -3.89
N SER A 317 -9.55 -5.36 -4.77
CA SER A 317 -9.83 -6.75 -4.41
C SER A 317 -8.97 -7.23 -3.24
N ASN A 318 -7.66 -6.93 -3.25
CA ASN A 318 -6.76 -7.28 -2.17
C ASN A 318 -7.11 -6.55 -0.86
N ARG A 319 -7.54 -5.29 -0.94
CA ARG A 319 -7.98 -4.51 0.21
C ARG A 319 -9.24 -5.09 0.82
N VAL A 320 -10.27 -5.44 0.04
CA VAL A 320 -11.50 -6.06 0.56
C VAL A 320 -11.18 -7.38 1.27
N THR A 321 -10.34 -8.23 0.68
CA THR A 321 -9.90 -9.48 1.30
C THR A 321 -9.07 -9.23 2.57
N ASN A 322 -8.16 -8.26 2.56
CA ASN A 322 -7.33 -7.93 3.72
C ASN A 322 -8.13 -7.24 4.84
N LEU A 323 -9.09 -6.38 4.52
CA LEU A 323 -9.98 -5.75 5.50
C LEU A 323 -10.82 -6.80 6.21
N ALA A 324 -11.39 -7.78 5.49
CA ALA A 324 -12.08 -8.91 6.09
C ALA A 324 -11.16 -9.71 7.04
N ASN A 325 -9.91 -9.96 6.63
CA ASN A 325 -8.91 -10.65 7.46
C ASN A 325 -8.42 -9.82 8.66
N ILE A 326 -8.30 -8.49 8.52
CA ILE A 326 -7.86 -7.57 9.58
C ILE A 326 -8.97 -7.39 10.62
N THR A 327 -10.23 -7.29 10.21
CA THR A 327 -11.36 -7.20 11.16
C THR A 327 -11.45 -8.45 12.04
N ASP A 328 -11.26 -9.64 11.47
CA ASP A 328 -11.20 -10.87 12.27
C ASP A 328 -9.96 -10.87 13.18
N SER A 329 -8.76 -10.69 12.62
CA SER A 329 -7.51 -10.74 13.41
C SER A 329 -7.43 -9.69 14.54
N SER A 330 -7.92 -8.47 14.31
CA SER A 330 -7.97 -7.41 15.32
C SER A 330 -8.99 -7.69 16.43
N LEU A 331 -10.12 -8.31 16.11
CA LEU A 331 -11.09 -8.74 17.13
C LEU A 331 -10.47 -9.82 17.99
N PHE A 332 -9.92 -10.89 17.40
CA PHE A 332 -9.32 -11.98 18.18
C PHE A 332 -8.06 -11.56 18.96
N ALA A 333 -7.30 -10.56 18.48
CA ALA A 333 -6.23 -9.96 19.26
C ALA A 333 -6.74 -9.24 20.53
N LYS A 334 -7.92 -8.60 20.48
CA LYS A 334 -8.58 -8.01 21.67
C LYS A 334 -9.11 -9.09 22.63
N LEU A 335 -9.46 -10.27 22.11
CA LEU A 335 -10.01 -11.40 22.89
C LEU A 335 -8.95 -12.27 23.56
N PHE A 336 -7.74 -11.76 23.77
CA PHE A 336 -6.70 -12.44 24.52
C PHE A 336 -6.41 -11.71 25.85
N ILE A 337 -6.89 -12.28 26.95
CA ILE A 337 -6.68 -11.82 28.32
C ILE A 337 -5.76 -12.84 29.02
N ALA A 338 -4.54 -12.43 29.32
CA ALA A 338 -3.59 -13.17 30.16
C ALA A 338 -2.94 -12.22 31.15
N PRO A 339 -2.60 -12.67 32.38
CA PRO A 339 -2.12 -11.80 33.45
C PRO A 339 -0.69 -11.30 33.22
N PHE A 340 0.09 -12.04 32.43
CA PHE A 340 1.48 -11.75 32.11
C PHE A 340 1.78 -12.09 30.66
N SER A 341 2.82 -11.47 30.12
CA SER A 341 3.38 -11.82 28.80
C SER A 341 3.91 -13.25 28.79
N GLN A 342 4.06 -13.83 27.59
CA GLN A 342 4.77 -15.09 27.44
C GLN A 342 6.20 -14.94 27.98
N ASP A 343 6.68 -15.96 28.69
CA ASP A 343 8.04 -16.02 29.18
C ASP A 343 8.93 -16.72 28.14
N ASP A 344 9.81 -15.97 27.49
CA ASP A 344 10.74 -16.48 26.48
C ASP A 344 11.76 -17.50 27.05
N TYR A 345 11.90 -17.56 28.37
CA TYR A 345 12.79 -18.49 29.08
C TYR A 345 12.04 -19.68 29.69
N PHE A 346 10.76 -19.90 29.35
CA PHE A 346 10.01 -21.07 29.79
C PHE A 346 10.65 -22.36 29.22
N ILE A 347 11.03 -23.29 30.09
CA ILE A 347 11.72 -24.54 29.71
C ILE A 347 11.00 -25.76 30.31
N GLY A 348 10.77 -26.78 29.48
CA GLY A 348 10.26 -28.09 29.91
C GLY A 348 8.73 -28.16 30.02
N ARG A 349 8.22 -29.18 30.74
CA ARG A 349 6.76 -29.47 30.90
C ARG A 349 6.02 -29.86 29.62
N GLU A 350 6.74 -30.26 28.57
CA GLU A 350 6.16 -30.67 27.29
C GLU A 350 5.17 -31.84 27.40
N GLU A 351 5.36 -32.75 28.35
CA GLU A 351 4.39 -33.83 28.60
C GLU A 351 3.05 -33.26 29.10
N ILE A 352 3.08 -32.34 30.08
CA ILE A 352 1.88 -31.71 30.65
C ILE A 352 1.20 -30.82 29.62
N LEU A 353 1.97 -30.00 28.89
CA LEU A 353 1.45 -29.17 27.80
C LEU A 353 0.89 -30.03 26.67
N GLY A 354 1.58 -31.13 26.36
CA GLY A 354 1.12 -32.15 25.43
C GLY A 354 -0.20 -32.79 25.86
N GLU A 355 -0.44 -33.08 27.14
CA GLU A 355 -1.74 -33.57 27.61
C GLU A 355 -2.85 -32.52 27.46
N LEU A 356 -2.54 -31.25 27.73
CA LEU A 356 -3.47 -30.14 27.52
C LEU A 356 -3.81 -29.96 26.02
N ASP A 357 -2.82 -30.15 25.14
CA ASP A 357 -2.93 -30.03 23.68
C ASP A 357 -3.56 -31.27 23.01
N LEU A 358 -3.09 -32.49 23.33
CA LEU A 358 -3.48 -33.80 22.77
C LEU A 358 -4.85 -34.28 23.23
N GLY A 359 -5.32 -33.78 24.38
CA GLY A 359 -6.75 -33.82 24.72
C GLY A 359 -7.61 -33.29 23.56
N GLY A 360 -7.02 -32.45 22.67
CA GLY A 360 -7.43 -32.03 21.34
C GLY A 360 -7.97 -33.12 20.41
N GLN A 361 -7.24 -34.21 20.20
CA GLN A 361 -7.40 -35.08 19.03
C GLN A 361 -8.12 -36.42 19.28
N GLN A 362 -8.30 -36.87 20.53
CA GLN A 362 -8.64 -38.29 20.79
C GLN A 362 -9.97 -38.60 21.49
N ALA A 363 -10.97 -37.70 21.48
CA ALA A 363 -12.31 -38.07 21.95
C ALA A 363 -13.42 -37.38 21.16
N ALA A 364 -14.21 -38.19 20.45
CA ALA A 364 -15.44 -37.79 19.80
C ALA A 364 -16.47 -37.25 20.82
N ALA A 365 -17.21 -36.22 20.41
CA ALA A 365 -18.48 -35.76 20.97
C ALA A 365 -18.52 -35.08 22.37
N ILE A 366 -17.45 -34.44 22.84
CA ILE A 366 -17.54 -33.54 24.02
C ILE A 366 -17.52 -32.06 23.56
N LYS A 367 -18.65 -31.34 23.72
CA LYS A 367 -18.77 -29.91 23.35
C LYS A 367 -17.91 -28.95 24.19
N HIS A 368 -17.51 -29.31 25.42
CA HIS A 368 -16.67 -28.47 26.30
C HIS A 368 -15.72 -29.33 27.15
N ARG A 369 -14.42 -29.04 27.11
CA ARG A 369 -13.39 -29.76 27.88
C ARG A 369 -12.97 -28.98 29.13
N ARG A 370 -12.61 -29.70 30.19
CA ARG A 370 -12.18 -29.12 31.48
C ARG A 370 -10.94 -29.88 31.96
N ASN A 371 -9.84 -29.16 32.16
CA ASN A 371 -8.59 -29.69 32.69
C ASN A 371 -8.31 -29.02 34.04
N ALA A 372 -7.62 -29.72 34.95
CA ALA A 372 -7.22 -29.18 36.24
C ALA A 372 -5.73 -29.40 36.48
N LEU A 373 -4.97 -28.32 36.66
CA LEU A 373 -3.58 -28.37 37.10
C LEU A 373 -3.55 -28.37 38.63
N VAL A 374 -3.07 -29.46 39.24
CA VAL A 374 -3.06 -29.64 40.70
C VAL A 374 -1.64 -29.92 41.16
N GLY A 375 -1.23 -29.32 42.28
CA GLY A 375 0.12 -29.46 42.83
C GLY A 375 0.41 -28.43 43.91
N LEU A 376 1.53 -28.60 44.62
CA LEU A 376 1.97 -27.71 45.70
C LEU A 376 2.12 -26.25 45.24
N GLY A 377 2.04 -25.32 46.19
CA GLY A 377 2.31 -23.90 45.94
C GLY A 377 3.73 -23.72 45.35
N GLY A 378 3.87 -22.82 44.38
CA GLY A 378 5.17 -22.52 43.77
C GLY A 378 5.69 -23.51 42.71
N ILE A 379 5.02 -24.64 42.45
CA ILE A 379 5.48 -25.64 41.46
C ILE A 379 5.37 -25.19 39.98
N GLY A 380 4.86 -23.97 39.73
CA GLY A 380 4.74 -23.39 38.39
C GLY A 380 3.41 -23.64 37.66
N LYS A 381 2.33 -24.00 38.36
CA LYS A 381 1.00 -24.25 37.74
C LYS A 381 0.51 -23.08 36.87
N SER A 382 0.55 -21.86 37.42
CA SER A 382 0.11 -20.67 36.69
C SER A 382 1.02 -20.36 35.49
N GLN A 383 2.32 -20.67 35.58
CA GLN A 383 3.25 -20.54 34.45
C GLN A 383 2.93 -21.53 33.32
N ILE A 384 2.60 -22.78 33.65
CA ILE A 384 2.15 -23.78 32.66
C ILE A 384 0.86 -23.30 31.97
N ALA A 385 -0.08 -22.73 32.72
CA ALA A 385 -1.33 -22.22 32.16
C ALA A 385 -1.12 -20.99 31.24
N ILE A 386 -0.19 -20.10 31.58
CA ILE A 386 0.20 -18.96 30.74
C ILE A 386 0.82 -19.48 29.43
N GLU A 387 1.80 -20.39 29.51
CA GLU A 387 2.44 -20.94 28.31
C GLU A 387 1.42 -21.64 27.41
N HIS A 388 0.51 -22.43 27.97
CA HIS A 388 -0.57 -23.06 27.21
C HIS A 388 -1.48 -22.01 26.52
N ALA A 389 -1.84 -20.91 27.20
CA ALA A 389 -2.62 -19.83 26.61
C ALA A 389 -1.95 -19.25 25.34
N TYR A 390 -0.64 -18.99 25.42
CA TYR A 390 0.14 -18.47 24.30
C TYR A 390 0.30 -19.49 23.18
N ARG A 391 0.48 -20.78 23.50
CA ARG A 391 0.49 -21.86 22.50
C ARG A 391 -0.84 -21.98 21.78
N VAL A 392 -1.97 -21.89 22.49
CA VAL A 392 -3.31 -21.90 21.88
C VAL A 392 -3.47 -20.72 20.93
N ARG A 393 -3.06 -19.51 21.33
CA ARG A 393 -3.09 -18.33 20.45
C ARG A 393 -2.23 -18.50 19.20
N LYS A 394 -1.05 -19.11 19.34
CA LYS A 394 -0.12 -19.34 18.23
C LYS A 394 -0.65 -20.37 17.22
N HIS A 395 -1.24 -21.47 17.71
CA HIS A 395 -1.74 -22.55 16.85
C HIS A 395 -3.13 -22.23 16.26
N ASN A 396 -4.00 -21.58 17.05
CA ASN A 396 -5.35 -21.23 16.66
C ASN A 396 -5.65 -19.77 17.02
N PRO A 397 -5.18 -18.80 16.20
CA PRO A 397 -5.33 -17.36 16.48
C PRO A 397 -6.78 -16.87 16.63
N GLN A 398 -7.73 -17.66 16.14
CA GLN A 398 -9.18 -17.41 16.20
C GLN A 398 -9.82 -17.86 17.54
N THR A 399 -9.04 -18.43 18.46
CA THR A 399 -9.54 -18.87 19.76
C THR A 399 -9.46 -17.72 20.76
N ALA A 400 -10.60 -17.30 21.31
CA ALA A 400 -10.62 -16.32 22.40
C ALA A 400 -10.02 -16.92 23.68
N VAL A 401 -9.21 -16.16 24.42
CA VAL A 401 -8.58 -16.61 25.67
C VAL A 401 -8.93 -15.63 26.78
N PHE A 402 -9.52 -16.13 27.85
CA PHE A 402 -9.91 -15.33 29.01
C PHE A 402 -9.29 -15.88 30.28
N TRP A 403 -8.55 -15.04 31.01
CA TRP A 403 -7.99 -15.37 32.31
C TRP A 403 -8.85 -14.80 33.43
N ILE A 404 -9.20 -15.64 34.39
CA ILE A 404 -10.08 -15.31 35.51
C ILE A 404 -9.36 -15.64 36.81
N HIS A 405 -9.07 -14.61 37.59
CA HIS A 405 -8.47 -14.77 38.91
C HIS A 405 -9.55 -15.10 39.96
N ALA A 406 -9.73 -16.38 40.24
CA ALA A 406 -10.87 -16.90 41.00
C ALA A 406 -10.59 -17.12 42.50
N SER A 407 -9.73 -16.31 43.11
CA SER A 407 -9.41 -16.40 44.54
C SER A 407 -10.50 -15.87 45.47
N THR A 408 -11.40 -15.03 44.96
CA THR A 408 -12.50 -14.42 45.73
C THR A 408 -13.66 -14.14 44.78
N LYS A 409 -14.89 -14.07 45.31
CA LYS A 409 -16.07 -13.68 44.54
C LYS A 409 -15.92 -12.33 43.84
N ILE A 410 -15.33 -11.33 44.51
CA ILE A 410 -15.13 -9.99 43.96
C ILE A 410 -14.21 -10.03 42.72
N ARG A 411 -13.04 -10.68 42.83
CA ARG A 411 -12.11 -10.79 41.69
C ARG A 411 -12.70 -11.61 40.53
N PHE A 412 -13.51 -12.61 40.86
CA PHE A 412 -14.23 -13.40 39.87
C PHE A 412 -15.24 -12.54 39.08
N GLU A 413 -16.11 -11.79 39.78
CA GLU A 413 -17.08 -10.89 39.14
C GLU A 413 -16.38 -9.77 38.33
N GLN A 414 -15.29 -9.20 38.85
CA GLN A 414 -14.48 -8.20 38.14
C GLN A 414 -13.88 -8.74 36.84
N ALA A 415 -13.36 -9.97 36.84
CA ALA A 415 -12.85 -10.59 35.62
C ALA A 415 -13.95 -10.81 34.57
N TYR A 416 -15.16 -11.17 34.99
CA TYR A 416 -16.31 -11.25 34.08
C TYR A 416 -16.74 -9.90 33.53
N GLN A 417 -16.64 -8.83 34.33
CA GLN A 417 -16.83 -7.47 33.84
C GLN A 417 -15.79 -7.10 32.78
N GLU A 418 -14.51 -7.39 33.03
CA GLU A 418 -13.45 -7.14 32.04
C GLU A 418 -13.70 -7.90 30.73
N ILE A 419 -14.14 -9.15 30.81
CA ILE A 419 -14.50 -9.95 29.63
C ILE A 419 -15.68 -9.29 28.88
N ALA A 420 -16.73 -8.87 29.58
CA ALA A 420 -17.88 -8.20 28.98
C ALA A 420 -17.49 -6.87 28.30
N ASP A 421 -16.57 -6.12 28.90
CA ASP A 421 -16.04 -4.86 28.39
C ASP A 421 -15.21 -5.08 27.13
N ARG A 422 -14.29 -6.06 27.12
CA ARG A 422 -13.46 -6.38 25.94
C ARG A 422 -14.26 -6.96 24.79
N LEU A 423 -15.33 -7.70 25.09
CA LEU A 423 -16.28 -8.23 24.11
C LEU A 423 -17.28 -7.19 23.62
N GLU A 424 -17.27 -5.99 24.21
CA GLU A 424 -18.22 -4.92 23.95
C GLU A 424 -19.68 -5.42 24.02
N LEU A 425 -20.00 -6.26 25.02
CA LEU A 425 -21.33 -6.86 25.15
C LEU A 425 -22.41 -5.79 25.38
N PRO A 426 -23.59 -5.90 24.73
CA PRO A 426 -24.72 -5.01 25.01
C PRO A 426 -25.19 -5.14 26.46
N GLY A 427 -25.39 -4.00 27.13
CA GLY A 427 -25.87 -3.96 28.52
C GLY A 427 -24.79 -4.14 29.59
N ARG A 428 -23.50 -4.22 29.21
CA ARG A 428 -22.37 -4.32 30.14
C ARG A 428 -22.23 -3.15 31.12
N ASP A 429 -22.72 -1.97 30.74
CA ASP A 429 -22.65 -0.74 31.55
C ASP A 429 -23.84 -0.59 32.50
N ASP A 430 -24.84 -1.48 32.43
CA ASP A 430 -26.01 -1.43 33.31
C ASP A 430 -25.70 -2.14 34.65
N PRO A 431 -25.64 -1.41 35.77
CA PRO A 431 -25.31 -1.99 37.08
C PRO A 431 -26.36 -3.00 37.59
N LYS A 432 -27.54 -3.10 36.96
CA LYS A 432 -28.58 -4.08 37.31
C LYS A 432 -28.45 -5.37 36.51
N VAL A 433 -27.63 -5.40 35.46
CA VAL A 433 -27.47 -6.58 34.62
C VAL A 433 -26.53 -7.59 35.28
N ASN A 434 -26.90 -8.87 35.21
CA ASN A 434 -26.03 -9.95 35.65
C ASN A 434 -24.93 -10.19 34.59
N VAL A 435 -23.75 -9.64 34.82
CA VAL A 435 -22.59 -9.73 33.91
C VAL A 435 -22.18 -11.18 33.63
N LEU A 436 -22.28 -12.08 34.62
CA LEU A 436 -22.00 -13.50 34.43
C LEU A 436 -22.91 -14.11 33.37
N ARG A 437 -24.19 -13.69 33.35
CA ARG A 437 -25.17 -14.15 32.37
C ARG A 437 -24.88 -13.61 30.97
N LEU A 438 -24.42 -12.36 30.86
CA LEU A 438 -24.01 -11.78 29.56
C LEU A 438 -22.88 -12.58 28.93
N VAL A 439 -21.79 -12.78 29.69
CA VAL A 439 -20.63 -13.53 29.22
C VAL A 439 -21.00 -14.99 28.93
N TYR A 440 -21.83 -15.61 29.79
CA TYR A 440 -22.34 -16.96 29.54
C TYR A 440 -23.09 -17.09 28.21
N ASN A 441 -23.98 -16.13 27.91
CA ASN A 441 -24.72 -16.13 26.66
C ASN A 441 -23.76 -16.01 25.45
N TRP A 442 -22.73 -15.18 25.57
CA TRP A 442 -21.70 -15.06 24.55
C TRP A 442 -20.93 -16.38 24.36
N LEU A 443 -20.44 -17.00 25.43
CA LEU A 443 -19.69 -18.27 25.38
C LEU A 443 -20.51 -19.46 24.85
N SER A 444 -21.84 -19.38 24.98
CA SER A 444 -22.76 -20.45 24.56
C SER A 444 -23.17 -20.38 23.09
N SER A 445 -22.87 -19.27 22.42
CA SER A 445 -23.20 -19.07 21.01
C SER A 445 -22.11 -19.69 20.13
N GLU A 446 -22.47 -20.65 19.27
CA GLU A 446 -21.54 -21.27 18.32
C GLU A 446 -21.01 -20.25 17.28
N ALA A 447 -21.72 -19.13 17.08
CA ALA A 447 -21.28 -18.05 16.19
C ALA A 447 -20.04 -17.28 16.71
N ASN A 448 -19.71 -17.42 18.00
CA ASN A 448 -18.59 -16.71 18.62
C ASN A 448 -17.28 -17.50 18.61
N GLY A 449 -17.26 -18.66 17.95
CA GLY A 449 -16.05 -19.46 17.74
C GLY A 449 -15.57 -20.21 18.99
N HIS A 450 -14.31 -20.62 18.96
CA HIS A 450 -13.68 -21.35 20.05
C HIS A 450 -13.17 -20.42 21.14
N TRP A 451 -13.22 -20.87 22.39
CA TRP A 451 -12.71 -20.12 23.52
C TRP A 451 -11.99 -21.01 24.53
N LEU A 452 -11.06 -20.41 25.26
CA LEU A 452 -10.35 -20.97 26.40
C LEU A 452 -10.55 -20.05 27.60
N ILE A 453 -11.06 -20.61 28.70
CA ILE A 453 -11.14 -19.92 29.99
C ILE A 453 -10.15 -20.57 30.94
N ILE A 454 -9.29 -19.76 31.54
CA ILE A 454 -8.34 -20.18 32.57
C ILE A 454 -8.81 -19.62 33.91
N LEU A 455 -9.13 -20.52 34.83
CA LEU A 455 -9.47 -20.17 36.21
C LEU A 455 -8.23 -20.36 37.08
N ASP A 456 -7.64 -19.28 37.58
CA ASP A 456 -6.46 -19.32 38.44
C ASP A 456 -6.82 -19.12 39.90
N ASN A 457 -6.03 -19.74 40.80
CA ASN A 457 -6.19 -19.65 42.25
C ASN A 457 -7.59 -20.08 42.78
N VAL A 458 -8.12 -21.20 42.24
CA VAL A 458 -9.41 -21.81 42.62
C VAL A 458 -9.27 -22.62 43.92
N ASP A 459 -9.06 -21.94 45.05
CA ASP A 459 -8.83 -22.59 46.35
C ASP A 459 -10.08 -22.66 47.24
N ASP A 460 -11.07 -21.79 46.99
CA ASP A 460 -12.30 -21.70 47.80
C ASP A 460 -13.54 -22.01 46.95
N GLY A 461 -14.23 -23.09 47.31
CA GLY A 461 -15.47 -23.53 46.64
C GLY A 461 -16.63 -22.55 46.83
N SER A 462 -16.62 -21.72 47.87
CA SER A 462 -17.65 -20.71 48.14
C SER A 462 -17.69 -19.60 47.07
N VAL A 463 -16.61 -19.46 46.29
CA VAL A 463 -16.54 -18.55 45.14
C VAL A 463 -17.51 -18.98 44.02
N PHE A 464 -17.79 -20.29 43.92
CA PHE A 464 -18.58 -20.89 42.84
C PHE A 464 -19.94 -21.43 43.30
N PHE A 465 -20.05 -21.81 44.58
CA PHE A 465 -21.21 -22.46 45.17
C PHE A 465 -21.72 -21.65 46.37
N GLY A 466 -23.05 -21.56 46.54
CA GLY A 466 -23.62 -20.93 47.73
C GLY A 466 -23.13 -21.59 49.02
N GLU A 467 -23.12 -20.88 50.15
CA GLU A 467 -22.50 -21.33 51.42
C GLU A 467 -22.94 -22.73 51.90
N ASN A 468 -24.13 -23.19 51.51
CA ASN A 468 -24.65 -24.52 51.84
C ASN A 468 -24.07 -25.67 50.98
N ASP A 469 -23.57 -25.39 49.77
CA ASP A 469 -23.03 -26.39 48.84
C ASP A 469 -21.50 -26.53 48.94
N ALA A 470 -20.79 -25.48 49.38
CA ALA A 470 -19.33 -25.47 49.52
C ALA A 470 -18.80 -26.52 50.54
N ARG A 471 -19.58 -26.79 51.61
CA ARG A 471 -19.23 -27.81 52.62
C ARG A 471 -19.30 -29.25 52.07
N HIS A 472 -20.22 -29.52 51.15
CA HIS A 472 -20.34 -30.85 50.52
C HIS A 472 -19.23 -31.14 49.51
N PHE A 473 -18.68 -30.10 48.87
CA PHE A 473 -17.64 -30.24 47.85
C PHE A 473 -16.27 -30.62 48.44
N PHE A 474 -15.92 -30.09 49.61
CA PHE A 474 -14.63 -30.38 50.27
C PHE A 474 -14.62 -31.72 51.02
N LEU A 475 -15.75 -32.14 51.60
CA LEU A 475 -15.83 -33.42 52.33
C LEU A 475 -15.72 -34.65 51.41
N ARG A 476 -16.04 -34.54 50.11
CA ARG A 476 -15.90 -35.65 49.16
C ARG A 476 -14.48 -35.90 48.64
N ARG A 477 -13.53 -34.96 48.83
CA ARG A 477 -12.16 -35.09 48.30
C ARG A 477 -11.14 -35.69 49.27
N GLN A 478 -11.49 -35.90 50.54
CA GLN A 478 -10.59 -36.59 51.47
C GLN A 478 -10.63 -38.13 51.36
N THR A 479 -11.59 -38.72 50.64
CA THR A 479 -11.77 -40.19 50.67
C THR A 479 -11.49 -40.93 49.37
N ASP A 480 -11.50 -40.30 48.19
CA ASP A 480 -11.38 -41.06 46.94
C ASP A 480 -10.01 -40.89 46.27
N GLN A 481 -9.10 -41.77 46.70
CA GLN A 481 -7.99 -42.25 45.89
C GLN A 481 -8.57 -43.08 44.73
N PHE A 482 -8.07 -42.83 43.51
CA PHE A 482 -8.28 -43.61 42.28
C PHE A 482 -9.62 -43.50 41.52
N LEU A 483 -9.44 -43.40 40.20
CA LEU A 483 -10.32 -43.73 39.07
C LEU A 483 -11.24 -42.65 38.45
N SER A 484 -11.03 -42.51 37.14
CA SER A 484 -11.83 -41.85 36.12
C SER A 484 -13.31 -42.27 36.13
N HIS A 485 -14.24 -41.36 35.81
CA HIS A 485 -15.19 -41.46 34.69
C HIS A 485 -16.18 -40.28 34.62
N HIS A 486 -16.82 -40.19 33.46
CA HIS A 486 -17.62 -39.12 32.86
C HIS A 486 -18.93 -38.72 33.57
N VAL A 487 -19.37 -37.46 33.40
CA VAL A 487 -20.80 -37.05 33.36
C VAL A 487 -21.00 -35.89 32.36
N THR A 488 -22.11 -35.94 31.62
CA THR A 488 -22.50 -35.14 30.45
C THR A 488 -23.63 -34.12 30.73
N ARG A 489 -23.50 -32.91 30.14
CA ARG A 489 -24.47 -31.80 29.87
C ARG A 489 -25.04 -30.94 31.03
N PRO A 490 -25.25 -29.61 30.82
CA PRO A 490 -25.79 -28.68 31.83
C PRO A 490 -27.28 -28.32 31.62
N ARG A 491 -28.01 -27.99 32.71
CA ARG A 491 -29.33 -27.29 32.69
C ARG A 491 -29.21 -25.84 33.20
N PRO A 492 -30.14 -24.94 32.82
CA PRO A 492 -30.06 -23.50 33.09
C PRO A 492 -30.63 -23.12 34.47
N LEU A 493 -29.97 -22.17 35.13
CA LEU A 493 -30.44 -21.50 36.35
C LEU A 493 -31.61 -20.56 36.02
N THR A 494 -32.84 -21.00 36.26
CA THR A 494 -34.02 -20.18 36.64
C THR A 494 -35.23 -21.08 36.88
N SER A 495 -35.36 -21.64 38.09
CA SER A 495 -36.62 -21.96 38.82
C SER A 495 -36.45 -23.15 39.79
N LEU A 496 -37.20 -23.08 40.90
CA LEU A 496 -37.51 -24.12 41.91
C LEU A 496 -36.47 -24.24 43.05
N THR A 497 -36.67 -23.68 44.24
CA THR A 497 -37.68 -24.03 45.28
C THR A 497 -37.99 -25.52 45.37
N ARG A 498 -37.53 -26.12 46.48
CA ARG A 498 -37.84 -27.45 47.06
C ARG A 498 -37.29 -28.69 46.34
N LEU A 499 -36.40 -29.34 47.09
CA LEU A 499 -36.17 -30.79 47.22
C LEU A 499 -35.61 -31.55 46.02
N GLY A 500 -34.39 -32.05 46.23
CA GLY A 500 -34.07 -33.44 45.92
C GLY A 500 -33.17 -33.66 44.71
N SER A 501 -31.90 -33.91 45.01
CA SER A 501 -30.98 -34.80 44.27
C SER A 501 -30.61 -34.45 42.82
N LEU A 502 -29.33 -34.05 42.70
CA LEU A 502 -28.33 -34.45 41.70
C LEU A 502 -28.42 -33.85 40.27
N PHE A 503 -27.56 -32.83 40.12
CA PHE A 503 -26.86 -32.24 38.96
C PHE A 503 -27.63 -31.42 37.91
#